data_AF-A0A1S3IQF5-F1
#
_entry.id   AF-A0A1S3IQF5-F1
#
_cell.length_a   1.000
_cell.length_b   1.000
_cell.length_c   1.000
_cell.angle_alpha   90.00
_cell.angle_beta   90.00
_cell.angle_gamma   90.00
#
_symmetry.space_group_name_H-M   'P 1'
#
loop_
_entity.id
_entity.type
_entity.pdbx_description
1 polymer ?
#
loop_
_entity_poly.entity_id
_entity_poly.type
_entity_poly.pdbx_seq_one_letter_code
_entity_poly.pdbx_strand_id
1 'polypeptide(L)'
;MESDTFESLDESDWVAIKENPFPKKEAKTKLNFHVAWNDASGKLAVTCRSHSRVVSDTATNGAWSGLFSCTELQGAHEELSSVYPELSKYFPELPYEPRGLWAYIYPPVELEEALIQDLENYFSMAVEICPVDFLVNSLFEEHSVEKYFESIGDLRRQKLEEKLENAREELQTVIASRKDSINLLDMVQAYKLEDEAMDKVFAVLAKLYNLQLQPFLDLREMGYSHLNAARIKLHNPDLGERIKAECRKVFTEWQEQYSSALDNIQDLYEKYYKTTVKCFHEMQERMIEDQKRFGKSGFEDMALPRLNRITEDLAQEELQLLRMKKKRVEQEKDKVKEQIASLEEGPTAKQDIQRLEREAFECQKNLYKAEMSILEKEEALYRIRMDMRKKELTDAEEEVTFFDAVEDIEEISSDEEVEPKRNEDPHLASLREKLSHIFKKRAQIRNKLKSMDRTRVNKEQKKIAADAKFKQHHAVQMKRDQKKEEEEKKQQFIDEERKKAIQRLKSYKMKYPTPDTIKPPRYQPPTRRKGSQSSNVEATPPRSRSSSQKTRKRPVAHAGKESQKKERIPARVSPQLKTSSVQEPSPSLTSPVPPPAPPPPP
;
A
#
# COMPACT_ATOMS: atom_id res chain seq x y z
N MET A 1 -24.76 -22.65 32.34
CA MET A 1 -24.04 -21.69 33.20
C MET A 1 -22.86 -22.42 33.85
N GLU A 2 -21.91 -22.84 33.01
CA GLU A 2 -20.56 -23.16 33.48
C GLU A 2 -19.71 -22.02 32.94
N SER A 3 -19.37 -21.15 33.89
CA SER A 3 -18.76 -19.86 33.67
C SER A 3 -17.35 -20.01 33.12
N ASP A 4 -17.13 -19.42 31.95
CA ASP A 4 -15.85 -18.92 31.43
C ASP A 4 -15.15 -18.07 32.51
N THR A 5 -14.48 -18.73 33.45
CA THR A 5 -13.72 -18.12 34.55
C THR A 5 -12.26 -18.50 34.41
N PHE A 6 -11.74 -18.37 33.19
CA PHE A 6 -10.32 -18.47 32.89
C PHE A 6 -9.72 -17.13 32.41
N GLU A 7 -10.45 -16.02 32.55
CA GLU A 7 -10.02 -14.68 32.11
C GLU A 7 -9.43 -13.79 33.22
N SER A 8 -9.08 -14.33 34.39
CA SER A 8 -8.47 -13.52 35.47
C SER A 8 -7.39 -14.23 36.30
N LEU A 9 -6.69 -15.19 35.74
CA LEU A 9 -5.41 -15.62 36.30
C LEU A 9 -4.34 -14.73 35.70
N ASP A 10 -3.54 -14.05 36.54
CA ASP A 10 -2.41 -13.24 36.10
C ASP A 10 -1.50 -14.09 35.20
N GLU A 11 -1.63 -13.89 33.89
CA GLU A 11 -0.95 -14.67 32.84
C GLU A 11 0.57 -14.41 32.82
N SER A 12 1.06 -13.53 33.69
CA SER A 12 2.48 -13.18 33.83
C SER A 12 3.32 -14.28 34.48
N ASP A 13 2.70 -15.20 35.22
CA ASP A 13 3.41 -16.16 36.07
C ASP A 13 3.47 -17.57 35.48
N TRP A 14 2.79 -17.81 34.35
CA TRP A 14 2.75 -19.10 33.67
C TRP A 14 3.57 -19.07 32.39
N VAL A 15 4.43 -20.07 32.21
CA VAL A 15 5.21 -20.24 30.98
C VAL A 15 4.72 -21.49 30.26
N ALA A 16 4.31 -21.33 29.00
CA ALA A 16 3.92 -22.45 28.15
C ALA A 16 5.17 -23.17 27.65
N ILE A 17 5.21 -24.50 27.80
CA ILE A 17 6.31 -25.35 27.33
C ILE A 17 5.84 -26.06 26.06
N LYS A 18 6.72 -26.19 25.07
CA LYS A 18 6.43 -26.93 23.84
C LYS A 18 5.97 -28.36 24.14
N GLU A 19 5.00 -28.86 23.38
CA GLU A 19 4.53 -30.25 23.54
C GLU A 19 5.65 -31.28 23.31
N ASN A 20 6.60 -30.97 22.43
CA ASN A 20 7.77 -31.80 22.14
C ASN A 20 9.05 -30.95 22.11
N PRO A 21 9.64 -30.61 23.26
CA PRO A 21 10.84 -29.77 23.34
C PRO A 21 12.09 -30.46 22.79
N PHE A 22 12.09 -31.80 22.78
CA PHE A 22 13.15 -32.65 22.25
C PHE A 22 12.58 -33.50 21.10
N PRO A 23 12.66 -33.05 19.84
CA PRO A 23 12.13 -33.81 18.71
C PRO A 23 12.86 -35.15 18.56
N LYS A 24 12.11 -36.21 18.21
CA LYS A 24 12.69 -37.54 18.00
C LYS A 24 13.46 -37.57 16.66
N LYS A 25 14.77 -37.80 16.77
CA LYS A 25 15.74 -38.12 15.69
C LYS A 25 15.65 -37.25 14.44
N GLU A 26 16.39 -36.15 14.44
CA GLU A 26 16.81 -35.51 13.19
C GLU A 26 17.86 -36.37 12.44
N ALA A 27 18.06 -36.08 11.15
CA ALA A 27 18.98 -36.82 10.29
C ALA A 27 20.38 -36.92 10.92
N LYS A 28 21.01 -38.11 10.85
CA LYS A 28 22.29 -38.44 11.51
C LYS A 28 23.42 -37.51 11.02
N THR A 29 23.65 -36.40 11.71
CA THR A 29 24.83 -35.55 11.51
C THR A 29 26.04 -36.31 12.05
N LYS A 30 27.07 -36.49 11.21
CA LYS A 30 28.31 -37.14 11.65
C LYS A 30 29.18 -36.10 12.35
N LEU A 31 29.18 -36.13 13.68
CA LEU A 31 30.11 -35.37 14.51
C LEU A 31 31.31 -36.24 14.88
N ASN A 32 32.50 -35.68 14.81
CA ASN A 32 33.72 -36.30 15.31
C ASN A 32 34.21 -35.50 16.52
N PHE A 33 34.39 -36.19 17.64
CA PHE A 33 34.95 -35.61 18.86
C PHE A 33 36.43 -35.97 18.95
N HIS A 34 37.23 -35.00 19.42
CA HIS A 34 38.61 -35.20 19.77
C HIS A 34 38.85 -34.55 21.13
N VAL A 35 39.43 -35.33 22.04
CA VAL A 35 39.70 -34.93 23.42
C VAL A 35 41.21 -34.93 23.62
N ALA A 36 41.75 -33.88 24.22
CA ALA A 36 43.17 -33.79 24.54
C ALA A 36 43.36 -33.15 25.91
N TRP A 37 44.39 -33.57 26.64
CA TRP A 37 44.77 -32.90 27.88
C TRP A 37 45.56 -31.62 27.58
N ASN A 38 45.20 -30.51 28.24
CA ASN A 38 45.89 -29.24 28.10
C ASN A 38 46.69 -28.91 29.37
N ASP A 39 47.99 -29.22 29.33
CA ASP A 39 48.95 -29.01 30.43
C ASP A 39 49.00 -27.58 30.95
N ALA A 40 48.81 -26.59 30.08
CA ALA A 40 48.89 -25.18 30.46
C ALA A 40 47.70 -24.72 31.32
N SER A 41 46.55 -25.40 31.19
CA SER A 41 45.31 -25.07 31.90
C SER A 41 44.87 -26.12 32.93
N GLY A 42 45.49 -27.31 32.92
CA GLY A 42 45.07 -28.44 33.76
C GLY A 42 43.64 -28.90 33.47
N LYS A 43 43.19 -28.82 32.21
CA LYS A 43 41.82 -29.12 31.77
C LYS A 43 41.82 -29.97 30.50
N LEU A 44 40.71 -30.66 30.26
CA LEU A 44 40.42 -31.41 29.04
C LEU A 44 39.92 -30.46 27.95
N ALA A 45 40.66 -30.38 26.84
CA ALA A 45 40.20 -29.74 25.62
C ALA A 45 39.33 -30.72 24.84
N VAL A 46 38.02 -30.48 24.81
CA VAL A 46 37.08 -31.24 23.99
C VAL A 46 36.77 -30.42 22.74
N THR A 47 37.01 -31.01 21.57
CA THR A 47 36.74 -30.39 20.28
C THR A 47 35.79 -31.27 19.47
N CYS A 48 34.76 -30.66 18.88
CA CYS A 48 33.77 -31.34 18.07
C CYS A 48 33.76 -30.74 16.68
N ARG A 49 33.74 -31.58 15.63
CA ARG A 49 33.67 -31.13 14.24
C ARG A 49 32.59 -31.88 13.47
N SER A 50 31.78 -31.14 12.73
CA SER A 50 30.76 -31.68 11.82
C SER A 50 31.34 -31.98 10.44
N HIS A 51 31.08 -33.17 9.92
CA HIS A 51 31.49 -33.57 8.57
C HIS A 51 30.51 -33.04 7.52
N SER A 52 30.63 -31.77 7.12
CA SER A 52 30.01 -31.28 5.89
C SER A 52 30.93 -31.52 4.69
N ARG A 53 30.44 -32.21 3.65
CA ARG A 53 31.16 -32.36 2.36
C ARG A 53 30.98 -31.15 1.42
N VAL A 54 30.32 -30.08 1.88
CA VAL A 54 30.10 -28.86 1.09
C VAL A 54 30.94 -27.74 1.66
N VAL A 55 31.92 -27.29 0.89
CA VAL A 55 32.68 -26.06 1.18
C VAL A 55 31.75 -24.88 0.87
N SER A 56 31.26 -24.21 1.91
CA SER A 56 30.62 -22.90 1.79
C SER A 56 31.48 -21.88 2.53
N ASP A 57 31.75 -20.73 1.91
CA ASP A 57 32.59 -19.64 2.44
C ASP A 57 32.02 -18.93 3.71
N THR A 58 30.95 -19.49 4.30
CA THR A 58 30.33 -19.07 5.57
C THR A 58 30.41 -20.12 6.67
N ALA A 59 31.29 -21.12 6.55
CA ALA A 59 31.41 -22.24 7.49
C ALA A 59 32.14 -21.87 8.80
N THR A 60 31.48 -21.10 9.67
CA THR A 60 31.82 -21.02 11.11
C THR A 60 30.94 -21.95 11.96
N ASN A 61 29.84 -22.51 11.40
CA ASN A 61 28.82 -23.26 12.14
C ASN A 61 29.04 -24.79 12.20
N GLY A 62 30.26 -25.26 12.48
CA GLY A 62 30.49 -26.72 12.53
C GLY A 62 31.71 -27.19 13.29
N ALA A 63 32.37 -26.32 14.05
CA ALA A 63 33.47 -26.68 14.91
C ALA A 63 33.27 -26.02 16.28
N TRP A 64 33.13 -26.84 17.32
CA TRP A 64 33.03 -26.40 18.70
C TRP A 64 34.26 -26.83 19.47
N SER A 65 34.70 -26.04 20.43
CA SER A 65 35.87 -26.33 21.24
C SER A 65 35.69 -25.70 22.61
N GLY A 66 35.90 -26.50 23.66
CA GLY A 66 35.75 -26.06 25.04
C GLY A 66 36.81 -26.70 25.93
N LEU A 67 37.12 -26.04 27.04
CA LEU A 67 38.02 -26.54 28.07
C LEU A 67 37.19 -26.92 29.30
N PHE A 68 37.28 -28.19 29.69
CA PHE A 68 36.46 -28.78 30.74
C PHE A 68 37.35 -29.36 31.85
N SER A 69 37.00 -29.07 33.09
CA SER A 69 37.44 -29.82 34.26
C SER A 69 36.73 -31.18 34.31
N CYS A 70 37.26 -32.14 35.08
CA CYS A 70 36.64 -33.46 35.22
C CYS A 70 35.22 -33.33 35.80
N THR A 71 35.03 -32.39 36.71
CA THR A 71 33.74 -32.06 37.31
C THR A 71 32.75 -31.38 36.37
N GLU A 72 33.22 -30.54 35.43
CA GLU A 72 32.36 -29.93 34.41
C GLU A 72 31.86 -31.00 33.43
N LEU A 73 32.69 -31.98 33.07
CA LEU A 73 32.27 -33.13 32.27
C LEU A 73 31.31 -34.06 33.01
N GLN A 74 31.50 -34.27 34.31
CA GLN A 74 30.53 -35.00 35.14
C GLN A 74 29.18 -34.29 35.16
N GLY A 75 29.17 -32.96 35.34
CA GLY A 75 27.93 -32.18 35.28
C GLY A 75 27.23 -32.30 33.93
N ALA A 76 27.96 -32.15 32.83
CA ALA A 76 27.41 -32.33 31.48
C ALA A 76 26.89 -33.76 31.26
N HIS A 77 27.58 -34.77 31.79
CA HIS A 77 27.12 -36.16 31.75
C HIS A 77 25.79 -36.36 32.50
N GLU A 78 25.67 -35.80 33.71
CA GLU A 78 24.45 -35.88 34.51
C GLU A 78 23.26 -35.22 33.80
N GLU A 79 23.47 -34.07 33.16
CA GLU A 79 22.46 -33.37 32.36
C GLU A 79 21.99 -34.23 31.17
N LEU A 80 22.94 -34.78 30.41
CA LEU A 80 22.63 -35.64 29.26
C LEU A 80 21.94 -36.93 29.71
N SER A 81 22.40 -37.54 30.79
CA SER A 81 21.87 -38.78 31.34
C SER A 81 20.48 -38.61 31.96
N SER A 82 20.13 -37.40 32.42
CA SER A 82 18.79 -37.11 32.95
C SER A 82 17.72 -37.17 31.87
N VAL A 83 18.06 -36.78 30.64
CA VAL A 83 17.16 -36.86 29.47
C VAL A 83 17.31 -38.19 28.73
N TYR A 84 18.53 -38.75 28.66
CA TYR A 84 18.85 -40.01 27.98
C TYR A 84 19.59 -41.00 28.91
N PRO A 85 18.86 -41.76 29.75
CA PRO A 85 19.46 -42.68 30.73
C PRO A 85 20.28 -43.83 30.13
N GLU A 86 20.15 -44.07 28.82
CA GLU A 86 20.95 -45.07 28.11
C GLU A 86 22.45 -44.71 28.08
N LEU A 87 22.77 -43.43 28.23
CA LEU A 87 24.12 -42.89 28.16
C LEU A 87 24.96 -43.17 29.43
N SER A 88 24.34 -43.43 30.58
CA SER A 88 25.03 -43.65 31.86
C SER A 88 26.01 -44.83 31.85
N LYS A 89 25.76 -45.82 30.98
CA LYS A 89 26.57 -47.05 30.90
C LYS A 89 27.92 -46.87 30.21
N TYR A 90 28.10 -45.77 29.48
CA TYR A 90 29.25 -45.55 28.60
C TYR A 90 30.22 -44.49 29.15
N PHE A 91 29.90 -43.82 30.26
CA PHE A 91 30.73 -42.76 30.80
C PHE A 91 31.89 -43.33 31.63
N PRO A 92 33.14 -42.95 31.34
CA PRO A 92 34.29 -43.46 32.07
C PRO A 92 34.40 -42.84 33.47
N GLU A 93 35.00 -43.57 34.41
CA GLU A 93 35.29 -43.05 35.75
C GLU A 93 36.40 -41.99 35.68
N LEU A 94 36.08 -40.75 36.06
CA LEU A 94 37.04 -39.65 36.08
C LEU A 94 37.77 -39.55 37.43
N PRO A 95 39.07 -39.20 37.43
CA PRO A 95 39.83 -39.05 38.66
C PRO A 95 39.31 -37.89 39.50
N TYR A 96 39.54 -37.98 40.82
CA TYR A 96 39.16 -36.92 41.75
C TYR A 96 40.02 -35.68 41.54
N GLU A 97 39.37 -34.58 41.18
CA GLU A 97 40.00 -33.28 41.01
C GLU A 97 39.91 -32.48 42.33
N PRO A 98 41.04 -32.29 43.05
CA PRO A 98 41.03 -31.59 44.34
C PRO A 98 40.71 -30.11 44.14
N ARG A 99 39.73 -29.57 44.89
CA ARG A 99 39.26 -28.18 44.77
C ARG A 99 39.62 -27.32 45.97
N GLY A 100 39.77 -26.01 45.74
CA GLY A 100 40.03 -25.03 46.80
C GLY A 100 41.36 -25.27 47.50
N LEU A 101 41.37 -25.26 48.83
CA LEU A 101 42.60 -25.46 49.62
C LEU A 101 43.23 -26.85 49.43
N TRP A 102 42.46 -27.85 48.99
CA TRP A 102 42.97 -29.20 48.74
C TRP A 102 43.84 -29.28 47.48
N ALA A 103 43.68 -28.37 46.51
CA ALA A 103 44.50 -28.33 45.30
C ALA A 103 45.99 -28.04 45.58
N TYR A 104 46.31 -27.47 46.75
CA TYR A 104 47.70 -27.21 47.16
C TYR A 104 48.38 -28.40 47.83
N ILE A 105 47.60 -29.37 48.30
CA ILE A 105 48.09 -30.52 49.09
C ILE A 105 48.28 -31.75 48.21
N TYR A 106 47.45 -31.88 47.18
CA TYR A 106 47.49 -33.00 46.24
C TYR A 106 48.30 -32.64 44.98
N PRO A 107 49.00 -33.61 44.37
CA PRO A 107 49.71 -33.39 43.11
C PRO A 107 48.73 -33.01 41.98
N PRO A 108 49.18 -32.26 40.97
CA PRO A 108 48.37 -31.97 39.79
C PRO A 108 47.90 -33.28 39.14
N VAL A 109 46.64 -33.31 38.72
CA VAL A 109 46.04 -34.47 38.07
C VAL A 109 46.67 -34.62 36.69
N GLU A 110 47.32 -35.76 36.44
CA GLU A 110 47.76 -36.17 35.10
C GLU A 110 46.79 -37.24 34.61
N LEU A 111 46.25 -37.07 33.39
CA LEU A 111 45.32 -38.03 32.81
C LEU A 111 46.06 -39.02 31.92
N GLU A 112 45.74 -40.31 32.08
CA GLU A 112 46.26 -41.35 31.20
C GLU A 112 45.66 -41.22 29.79
N GLU A 113 46.45 -41.52 28.76
CA GLU A 113 46.00 -41.49 27.36
C GLU A 113 44.80 -42.42 27.11
N ALA A 114 44.69 -43.52 27.86
CA ALA A 114 43.56 -44.44 27.78
C ALA A 114 42.21 -43.78 28.15
N LEU A 115 42.19 -42.96 29.20
CA LEU A 115 40.97 -42.28 29.66
C LEU A 115 40.51 -41.21 28.65
N ILE A 116 41.46 -40.55 27.99
CA ILE A 116 41.17 -39.58 26.93
C ILE A 116 40.48 -40.28 25.76
N GLN A 117 40.96 -41.47 25.38
CA GLN A 117 40.35 -42.28 24.32
C GLN A 117 38.95 -42.80 24.73
N ASP A 118 38.76 -43.17 26.00
CA ASP A 118 37.45 -43.57 26.52
C ASP A 118 36.43 -42.42 26.49
N LEU A 119 36.87 -41.18 26.77
CA LEU A 119 36.03 -40.00 26.63
C LEU A 119 35.67 -39.70 25.17
N GLU A 120 36.60 -39.87 24.22
CA GLU A 120 36.30 -39.76 22.78
C GLU A 120 35.26 -40.80 22.33
N ASN A 121 35.38 -42.03 22.82
CA ASN A 121 34.42 -43.10 22.57
C ASN A 121 33.05 -42.78 23.18
N TYR A 122 33.02 -42.26 24.41
CA TYR A 122 31.81 -41.82 25.08
C TYR A 122 31.07 -40.75 24.28
N PHE A 123 31.76 -39.69 23.83
CA PHE A 123 31.11 -38.65 23.04
C PHE A 123 30.65 -39.16 21.67
N SER A 124 31.39 -40.11 21.08
CA SER A 124 30.95 -40.77 19.84
C SER A 124 29.65 -41.55 20.05
N MET A 125 29.50 -42.25 21.19
CA MET A 125 28.24 -42.91 21.58
C MET A 125 27.14 -41.90 21.91
N ALA A 126 27.47 -40.78 22.56
CA ALA A 126 26.51 -39.72 22.88
C ALA A 126 25.87 -39.12 21.61
N VAL A 127 26.62 -39.00 20.52
CA VAL A 127 26.09 -38.56 19.20
C VAL A 127 25.07 -39.55 18.62
N GLU A 128 25.19 -40.85 18.93
CA GLU A 128 24.25 -41.84 18.45
C GLU A 128 22.94 -41.88 19.25
N ILE A 129 23.02 -41.55 20.54
CA ILE A 129 21.93 -41.64 21.51
C ILE A 129 21.16 -40.31 21.62
N CYS A 130 21.87 -39.18 21.71
CA CYS A 130 21.30 -37.86 21.94
C CYS A 130 21.16 -37.05 20.63
N PRO A 131 20.17 -36.16 20.50
CA PRO A 131 20.11 -35.16 19.44
C PRO A 131 21.35 -34.25 19.47
N VAL A 132 21.90 -33.96 18.29
CA VAL A 132 23.14 -33.19 18.12
C VAL A 132 23.04 -31.81 18.74
N ASP A 133 21.94 -31.09 18.50
CA ASP A 133 21.67 -29.78 19.10
C ASP A 133 21.73 -29.82 20.63
N PHE A 134 21.15 -30.86 21.24
CA PHE A 134 21.12 -30.98 22.70
C PHE A 134 22.52 -31.28 23.25
N LEU A 135 23.26 -32.18 22.61
CA LEU A 135 24.63 -32.53 22.99
C LEU A 135 25.59 -31.32 22.87
N VAL A 136 25.49 -30.58 21.76
CA VAL A 136 26.31 -29.39 21.53
C VAL A 136 25.97 -28.29 22.52
N ASN A 137 24.68 -28.04 22.78
CA ASN A 137 24.26 -27.02 23.72
C ASN A 137 24.68 -27.35 25.16
N SER A 138 24.58 -28.63 25.57
CA SER A 138 24.99 -29.05 26.92
C SER A 138 26.50 -28.92 27.16
N LEU A 139 27.32 -29.05 26.11
CA LEU A 139 28.77 -29.00 26.22
C LEU A 139 29.34 -27.59 25.94
N PHE A 140 28.85 -26.88 24.92
CA PHE A 140 29.55 -25.72 24.37
C PHE A 140 28.80 -24.39 24.42
N GLU A 141 27.47 -24.38 24.60
CA GLU A 141 26.66 -23.15 24.55
C GLU A 141 25.95 -22.88 25.89
N GLU A 142 25.63 -21.61 26.18
CA GLU A 142 24.79 -21.29 27.34
C GLU A 142 23.35 -21.73 27.04
N HIS A 143 22.76 -22.53 27.95
CA HIS A 143 21.40 -23.04 27.83
C HIS A 143 20.36 -21.90 27.75
N SER A 144 19.95 -21.52 26.54
CA SER A 144 18.80 -20.62 26.38
C SER A 144 17.49 -21.39 26.59
N VAL A 145 16.86 -21.15 27.74
CA VAL A 145 15.59 -21.79 28.12
C VAL A 145 14.44 -21.34 27.19
N GLU A 146 14.59 -20.19 26.52
CA GLU A 146 13.60 -19.63 25.59
C GLU A 146 13.26 -20.57 24.43
N LYS A 147 14.21 -21.42 23.98
CA LYS A 147 13.98 -22.40 22.90
C LYS A 147 12.88 -23.42 23.25
N TYR A 148 12.64 -23.67 24.54
CA TYR A 148 11.68 -24.65 25.02
C TYR A 148 10.29 -24.08 25.30
N PHE A 149 10.15 -22.76 25.31
CA PHE A 149 8.89 -22.10 25.58
C PHE A 149 8.10 -21.82 24.31
N GLU A 150 6.77 -21.85 24.43
CA GLU A 150 5.83 -21.40 23.40
C GLU A 150 5.35 -19.98 23.70
N SER A 151 5.16 -19.20 22.65
CA SER A 151 4.49 -17.91 22.78
C SER A 151 3.03 -18.14 23.17
N ILE A 152 2.59 -17.54 24.28
CA ILE A 152 1.20 -17.57 24.74
C ILE A 152 0.25 -17.08 23.61
N GLY A 153 0.69 -16.11 22.81
CA GLY A 153 -0.07 -15.62 21.67
C GLY A 153 -0.26 -16.67 20.56
N ASP A 154 0.74 -17.51 20.31
CA ASP A 154 0.65 -18.59 19.33
C ASP A 154 -0.24 -19.73 19.81
N LEU A 155 -0.17 -20.07 21.11
CA LEU A 155 -1.07 -21.03 21.73
C LEU A 155 -2.53 -20.56 21.69
N ARG A 156 -2.80 -19.27 21.98
CA ARG A 156 -4.13 -18.67 21.81
C ARG A 156 -4.62 -18.76 20.37
N ARG A 157 -3.73 -18.48 19.40
CA ARG A 157 -4.05 -18.56 17.98
C ARG A 157 -4.42 -19.97 17.57
N GLN A 158 -3.60 -20.96 17.91
CA GLN A 158 -3.85 -22.37 17.64
C GLN A 158 -5.18 -22.83 18.24
N LYS A 159 -5.45 -22.48 19.51
CA LYS A 159 -6.72 -22.80 20.17
C LYS A 159 -7.93 -22.17 19.46
N LEU A 160 -7.81 -20.95 18.95
CA LEU A 160 -8.88 -20.30 18.18
C LEU A 160 -9.04 -20.92 16.79
N GLU A 161 -7.94 -21.34 16.15
CA GLU A 161 -7.96 -22.06 14.87
C GLU A 161 -8.63 -23.44 15.01
N GLU A 162 -8.31 -24.19 16.08
CA GLU A 162 -8.98 -25.45 16.40
C GLU A 162 -10.47 -25.24 16.67
N LYS A 163 -10.83 -24.24 17.50
CA LYS A 163 -12.24 -23.88 17.75
C LYS A 163 -12.97 -23.50 16.46
N LEU A 164 -12.28 -22.83 15.53
CA LEU A 164 -12.86 -22.45 14.24
C LEU A 164 -13.13 -23.68 13.37
N GLU A 165 -12.21 -24.65 13.37
CA GLU A 165 -12.40 -25.89 12.62
C GLU A 165 -13.53 -26.73 13.22
N ASN A 166 -13.57 -26.89 14.55
CA ASN A 166 -14.68 -27.57 15.22
C ASN A 166 -16.03 -26.91 14.91
N ALA A 167 -16.11 -25.57 14.94
CA ALA A 167 -17.34 -24.85 14.57
C ALA A 167 -17.73 -25.05 13.10
N ARG A 168 -16.76 -25.18 12.19
CA ARG A 168 -17.01 -25.51 10.78
C ARG A 168 -17.48 -26.94 10.58
N GLU A 169 -16.91 -27.89 11.31
CA GLU A 169 -17.37 -29.28 11.31
C GLU A 169 -18.81 -29.37 11.81
N GLU A 170 -19.14 -28.69 12.93
CA GLU A 170 -20.52 -28.57 13.42
C GLU A 170 -21.45 -28.03 12.31
N LEU A 171 -21.08 -26.93 11.66
CA LEU A 171 -21.86 -26.39 10.53
C LEU A 171 -22.03 -27.40 9.39
N GLN A 172 -20.97 -28.12 9.01
CA GLN A 172 -21.04 -29.15 7.96
C GLN A 172 -21.98 -30.29 8.34
N THR A 173 -21.99 -30.72 9.61
CA THR A 173 -22.93 -31.75 10.08
C THR A 173 -24.39 -31.27 9.99
N VAL A 174 -24.67 -30.02 10.37
CA VAL A 174 -26.00 -29.43 10.23
C VAL A 174 -26.40 -29.34 8.75
N ILE A 175 -25.50 -28.89 7.88
CA ILE A 175 -25.74 -28.85 6.43
C ILE A 175 -26.02 -30.26 5.88
N ALA A 176 -25.32 -31.28 6.35
CA ALA A 176 -25.58 -32.67 5.95
C ALA A 176 -27.00 -33.11 6.37
N SER A 177 -27.42 -32.81 7.60
CA SER A 177 -28.77 -33.17 8.09
C SER A 177 -29.92 -32.49 7.33
N ARG A 178 -29.68 -31.36 6.66
CA ARG A 178 -30.69 -30.71 5.81
C ARG A 178 -31.18 -31.60 4.67
N LYS A 179 -30.35 -32.54 4.22
CA LYS A 179 -30.71 -33.47 3.15
C LYS A 179 -31.83 -34.43 3.58
N ASP A 180 -31.93 -34.70 4.87
CA ASP A 180 -32.90 -35.64 5.43
C ASP A 180 -34.27 -35.00 5.66
N SER A 181 -34.36 -33.66 5.64
CA SER A 181 -35.62 -32.93 5.81
C SER A 181 -36.55 -33.13 4.61
N ILE A 182 -37.74 -33.66 4.87
CA ILE A 182 -38.77 -33.97 3.87
C ILE A 182 -39.77 -32.82 3.73
N ASN A 183 -40.15 -32.19 4.86
CA ASN A 183 -41.13 -31.11 4.89
C ASN A 183 -40.47 -29.75 5.14
N LEU A 184 -41.17 -28.67 4.75
CA LEU A 184 -40.75 -27.30 4.98
C LEU A 184 -40.66 -26.96 6.48
N LEU A 185 -41.52 -27.55 7.32
CA LEU A 185 -41.48 -27.35 8.78
C LEU A 185 -40.16 -27.87 9.39
N ASP A 186 -39.71 -29.05 8.95
CA ASP A 186 -38.43 -29.64 9.36
C ASP A 186 -37.27 -28.79 8.87
N MET A 187 -37.38 -28.22 7.65
CA MET A 187 -36.39 -27.29 7.11
C MET A 187 -36.29 -25.99 7.92
N VAL A 188 -37.40 -25.44 8.42
CA VAL A 188 -37.36 -24.24 9.27
C VAL A 188 -36.60 -24.51 10.57
N GLN A 189 -36.68 -25.73 11.12
CA GLN A 189 -35.86 -26.12 12.27
C GLN A 189 -34.38 -26.24 11.88
N ALA A 190 -34.09 -26.88 10.75
CA ALA A 190 -32.71 -26.99 10.23
C ALA A 190 -32.08 -25.62 9.94
N TYR A 191 -32.86 -24.63 9.49
CA TYR A 191 -32.41 -23.26 9.30
C TYR A 191 -31.98 -22.58 10.60
N LYS A 192 -32.71 -22.80 11.70
CA LYS A 192 -32.32 -22.26 13.02
C LYS A 192 -30.99 -22.86 13.48
N LEU A 193 -30.83 -24.17 13.33
CA LEU A 193 -29.57 -24.85 13.67
C LEU A 193 -28.41 -24.39 12.77
N GLU A 194 -28.67 -24.15 11.48
CA GLU A 194 -27.66 -23.62 10.57
C GLU A 194 -27.24 -22.19 10.97
N ASP A 195 -28.20 -21.34 11.34
CA ASP A 195 -27.93 -19.98 11.82
C ASP A 195 -27.09 -20.01 13.11
N GLU A 196 -27.46 -20.83 14.10
CA GLU A 196 -26.70 -20.99 15.35
C GLU A 196 -25.26 -21.49 15.10
N ALA A 197 -25.09 -22.46 14.20
CA ALA A 197 -23.76 -22.96 13.83
C ALA A 197 -22.95 -21.89 13.09
N MET A 198 -23.58 -21.12 12.21
CA MET A 198 -22.96 -19.99 11.52
C MET A 198 -22.52 -18.88 12.48
N ASP A 199 -23.35 -18.54 13.47
CA ASP A 199 -23.03 -17.54 14.48
C ASP A 199 -21.81 -17.94 15.31
N LYS A 200 -21.67 -19.23 15.65
CA LYS A 200 -20.45 -19.76 16.27
C LYS A 200 -19.23 -19.57 15.38
N VAL A 201 -19.34 -19.91 14.08
CA VAL A 201 -18.25 -19.72 13.11
C VAL A 201 -17.85 -18.24 13.04
N PHE A 202 -18.80 -17.32 12.92
CA PHE A 202 -18.52 -15.88 12.86
C PHE A 202 -17.93 -15.34 14.17
N ALA A 203 -18.43 -15.77 15.32
CA ALA A 203 -17.91 -15.36 16.61
C ALA A 203 -16.44 -15.78 16.80
N VAL A 204 -16.10 -17.03 16.47
CA VAL A 204 -14.71 -17.51 16.56
C VAL A 204 -13.83 -16.84 15.50
N LEU A 205 -14.34 -16.68 14.27
CA LEU A 205 -13.62 -16.00 13.19
C LEU A 205 -13.27 -14.56 13.58
N ALA A 206 -14.23 -13.80 14.12
CA ALA A 206 -14.00 -12.43 14.57
C ALA A 206 -12.93 -12.39 15.68
N LYS A 207 -12.99 -13.29 16.66
CA LYS A 207 -11.97 -13.40 17.72
C LYS A 207 -10.58 -13.70 17.16
N LEU A 208 -10.47 -14.64 16.21
CA LEU A 208 -9.20 -14.99 15.57
C LEU A 208 -8.59 -13.80 14.82
N TYR A 209 -9.39 -13.11 13.99
CA TYR A 209 -8.90 -11.95 13.25
C TYR A 209 -8.55 -10.78 14.17
N ASN A 210 -9.30 -10.55 15.25
CA ASN A 210 -8.95 -9.53 16.24
C ASN A 210 -7.60 -9.82 16.91
N LEU A 211 -7.33 -11.07 17.29
CA LEU A 211 -6.04 -11.48 17.84
C LEU A 211 -4.91 -11.26 16.82
N GLN A 212 -5.12 -11.63 15.56
CA GLN A 212 -4.12 -11.45 14.49
C GLN A 212 -3.90 -9.97 14.14
N LEU A 213 -4.92 -9.13 14.30
CA LEU A 213 -4.87 -7.71 13.98
C LEU A 213 -4.11 -6.89 15.03
N GLN A 214 -4.22 -7.28 16.30
CA GLN A 214 -3.72 -6.49 17.43
C GLN A 214 -2.23 -6.09 17.31
N PRO A 215 -1.28 -7.00 16.99
CA PRO A 215 0.14 -6.63 16.89
C PRO A 215 0.41 -5.55 15.84
N PHE A 216 -0.38 -5.52 14.75
CA PHE A 216 -0.23 -4.50 13.72
C PHE A 216 -0.87 -3.16 14.10
N LEU A 217 -1.94 -3.17 14.91
CA LEU A 217 -2.50 -1.95 15.49
C LEU A 217 -1.50 -1.30 16.44
N ASP A 218 -0.88 -2.11 17.30
CA ASP A 218 0.15 -1.65 18.23
C ASP A 218 1.36 -1.12 17.47
N LEU A 219 1.84 -1.84 16.44
CA LEU A 219 2.95 -1.40 15.60
C LEU A 219 2.64 -0.10 14.85
N ARG A 220 1.40 0.07 14.35
CA ARG A 220 0.95 1.31 13.72
C ARG A 220 0.98 2.48 14.71
N GLU A 221 0.56 2.29 15.95
CA GLU A 221 0.53 3.33 16.98
C GLU A 221 1.93 3.72 17.47
N MET A 222 2.78 2.71 17.68
CA MET A 222 4.20 2.88 17.96
C MET A 222 4.88 3.65 16.82
N GLY A 223 4.71 3.17 15.58
CA GLY A 223 5.27 3.80 14.38
C GLY A 223 4.82 5.25 14.23
N TYR A 224 3.52 5.53 14.39
CA TYR A 224 2.99 6.90 14.34
C TYR A 224 3.63 7.82 15.40
N SER A 225 3.77 7.33 16.63
CA SER A 225 4.37 8.08 17.74
C SER A 225 5.85 8.38 17.47
N HIS A 226 6.61 7.39 17.02
CA HIS A 226 8.02 7.56 16.65
C HIS A 226 8.21 8.50 15.46
N LEU A 227 7.38 8.38 14.42
CA LEU A 227 7.39 9.27 13.24
C LEU A 227 7.13 10.72 13.63
N ASN A 228 6.14 10.97 14.50
CA ASN A 228 5.85 12.31 14.99
C ASN A 228 6.99 12.87 15.84
N ALA A 229 7.55 12.07 16.75
CA ALA A 229 8.69 12.48 17.57
C ALA A 229 9.92 12.82 16.70
N ALA A 230 10.22 12.00 15.69
CA ALA A 230 11.29 12.25 14.75
C ALA A 230 11.02 13.50 13.90
N ARG A 231 9.78 13.73 13.44
CA ARG A 231 9.38 14.95 12.72
C ARG A 231 9.60 16.21 13.54
N ILE A 232 9.23 16.18 14.83
CA ILE A 232 9.47 17.31 15.75
C ILE A 232 10.97 17.57 15.89
N LYS A 233 11.78 16.52 16.12
CA LYS A 233 13.24 16.64 16.21
C LYS A 233 13.87 17.20 14.93
N LEU A 234 13.37 16.81 13.76
CA LEU A 234 13.82 17.31 12.46
C LEU A 234 13.52 18.80 12.24
N HIS A 235 12.40 19.29 12.78
CA HIS A 235 11.99 20.69 12.65
C HIS A 235 12.71 21.63 13.62
N ASN A 236 13.37 21.10 14.65
CA ASN A 236 14.11 21.89 15.62
C ASN A 236 15.40 22.47 15.01
N PRO A 237 15.58 23.81 15.02
CA PRO A 237 16.74 24.45 14.41
C PRO A 237 18.04 24.18 15.15
N ASP A 238 17.98 23.97 16.47
CA ASP A 238 19.14 23.86 17.37
C ASP A 238 19.89 22.53 17.28
N LEU A 239 19.35 21.53 16.57
CA LEU A 239 20.03 20.25 16.38
C LEU A 239 21.06 20.30 15.24
N GLY A 240 22.25 19.77 15.54
CA GLY A 240 23.34 19.61 14.57
C GLY A 240 23.05 18.59 13.48
N GLU A 241 23.73 18.73 12.34
CA GLU A 241 23.45 17.95 11.13
C GLU A 241 23.63 16.43 11.31
N ARG A 242 24.58 16.00 12.16
CA ARG A 242 24.79 14.59 12.48
C ARG A 242 23.56 13.97 13.16
N ILE A 243 22.99 14.66 14.15
CA ILE A 243 21.81 14.17 14.86
C ILE A 243 20.58 14.22 13.94
N LYS A 244 20.48 15.23 13.07
CA LYS A 244 19.43 15.29 12.03
C LYS A 244 19.54 14.12 11.05
N ALA A 245 20.75 13.75 10.63
CA ALA A 245 20.97 12.60 9.76
C ALA A 245 20.58 11.27 10.42
N GLU A 246 20.94 11.08 11.70
CA GLU A 246 20.50 9.92 12.49
C GLU A 246 18.97 9.90 12.65
N CYS A 247 18.34 11.05 12.94
CA CYS A 247 16.88 11.17 13.01
C CYS A 247 16.19 10.86 11.67
N ARG A 248 16.80 11.19 10.52
CA ARG A 248 16.26 10.82 9.20
C ARG A 248 16.27 9.31 8.98
N LYS A 249 17.33 8.61 9.41
CA LYS A 249 17.41 7.14 9.32
C LYS A 249 16.34 6.46 10.16
N VAL A 250 16.21 6.88 11.43
CA VAL A 250 15.17 6.38 12.33
C VAL A 250 13.78 6.69 11.76
N PHE A 251 13.58 7.88 11.17
CA PHE A 251 12.32 8.24 10.51
C PHE A 251 11.99 7.30 9.36
N THR A 252 12.96 6.98 8.48
CA THR A 252 12.72 6.07 7.34
C THR A 252 12.42 4.65 7.80
N GLU A 253 13.13 4.13 8.81
CA GLU A 253 12.90 2.81 9.38
C GLU A 253 11.49 2.68 9.97
N TRP A 254 11.08 3.66 10.79
CA TRP A 254 9.72 3.66 11.35
C TRP A 254 8.64 3.93 10.32
N GLN A 255 8.94 4.65 9.23
CA GLN A 255 8.00 4.86 8.12
C GLN A 255 7.73 3.55 7.40
N GLU A 256 8.77 2.76 7.13
CA GLU A 256 8.65 1.43 6.53
C GLU A 256 7.82 0.51 7.43
N GLN A 257 8.13 0.43 8.73
CA GLN A 257 7.35 -0.38 9.67
C GLN A 257 5.89 0.07 9.79
N TYR A 258 5.64 1.39 9.84
CA TYR A 258 4.29 1.95 9.87
C TYR A 258 3.50 1.62 8.60
N SER A 259 4.12 1.77 7.43
CA SER A 259 3.48 1.45 6.15
C SER A 259 3.20 -0.05 6.01
N SER A 260 4.12 -0.90 6.46
CA SER A 260 3.95 -2.36 6.51
C SER A 260 2.81 -2.76 7.45
N ALA A 261 2.71 -2.13 8.64
CA ALA A 261 1.60 -2.37 9.56
C ALA A 261 0.25 -2.02 8.94
N LEU A 262 0.16 -0.89 8.23
CA LEU A 262 -1.05 -0.47 7.53
C LEU A 262 -1.47 -1.46 6.43
N ASP A 263 -0.52 -1.98 5.65
CA ASP A 263 -0.78 -2.97 4.61
C ASP A 263 -1.31 -4.29 5.23
N ASN A 264 -0.66 -4.79 6.28
CA ASN A 264 -1.07 -6.00 6.98
C ASN A 264 -2.47 -5.86 7.61
N ILE A 265 -2.77 -4.71 8.22
CA ILE A 265 -4.11 -4.40 8.75
C ILE A 265 -5.16 -4.52 7.65
N GLN A 266 -4.91 -3.94 6.48
CA GLN A 266 -5.86 -3.99 5.37
C GLN A 266 -6.02 -5.39 4.79
N ASP A 267 -4.92 -6.15 4.67
CA ASP A 267 -4.94 -7.52 4.18
C ASP A 267 -5.80 -8.42 5.09
N LEU A 268 -5.66 -8.27 6.41
CA LEU A 268 -6.46 -8.99 7.39
C LEU A 268 -7.95 -8.64 7.29
N TYR A 269 -8.29 -7.34 7.24
CA TYR A 269 -9.68 -6.92 7.05
C TYR A 269 -10.27 -7.43 5.73
N GLU A 270 -9.51 -7.35 4.63
CA GLU A 270 -9.98 -7.83 3.33
C GLU A 270 -10.19 -9.36 3.35
N LYS A 271 -9.31 -10.12 4.00
CA LYS A 271 -9.44 -11.57 4.13
C LYS A 271 -10.62 -11.96 5.01
N TYR A 272 -10.86 -11.24 6.11
CA TYR A 272 -12.04 -11.40 6.97
C TYR A 272 -13.32 -11.21 6.15
N TYR A 273 -13.50 -10.05 5.50
CA TYR A 273 -14.73 -9.76 4.76
C TYR A 273 -14.90 -10.64 3.52
N LYS A 274 -13.82 -11.09 2.87
CA LYS A 274 -13.92 -12.11 1.80
C LYS A 274 -14.48 -13.43 2.33
N THR A 275 -14.07 -13.82 3.53
CA THR A 275 -14.52 -15.07 4.16
C THR A 275 -15.98 -14.96 4.58
N THR A 276 -16.39 -13.86 5.22
CA THR A 276 -17.79 -13.65 5.64
C THR A 276 -18.74 -13.55 4.44
N VAL A 277 -18.38 -12.79 3.40
CA VAL A 277 -19.15 -12.71 2.15
C VAL A 277 -19.32 -14.09 1.52
N LYS A 278 -18.26 -14.90 1.48
CA LYS A 278 -18.34 -16.27 0.96
C LYS A 278 -19.34 -17.11 1.75
N CYS A 279 -19.27 -17.07 3.08
CA CYS A 279 -20.19 -17.81 3.94
C CYS A 279 -21.66 -17.40 3.74
N PHE A 280 -21.96 -16.09 3.71
CA PHE A 280 -23.32 -15.60 3.46
C PHE A 280 -23.82 -15.93 2.04
N HIS A 281 -22.93 -15.87 1.05
CA HIS A 281 -23.27 -16.24 -0.33
C HIS A 281 -23.67 -17.71 -0.42
N GLU A 282 -22.88 -18.60 0.18
CA GLU A 282 -23.19 -20.04 0.22
C GLU A 282 -24.51 -20.32 0.97
N MET A 283 -24.82 -19.59 2.05
CA MET A 283 -26.13 -19.69 2.71
C MET A 283 -27.29 -19.26 1.79
N GLN A 284 -27.11 -18.15 1.07
CA GLN A 284 -28.10 -17.62 0.14
C GLN A 284 -28.37 -18.60 -1.01
N GLU A 285 -27.32 -19.15 -1.62
CA GLU A 285 -27.45 -20.12 -2.70
C GLU A 285 -28.26 -21.34 -2.26
N ARG A 286 -27.94 -21.91 -1.08
CA ARG A 286 -28.68 -23.04 -0.50
C ARG A 286 -30.16 -22.70 -0.30
N MET A 287 -30.48 -21.51 0.20
CA MET A 287 -31.88 -21.10 0.38
C MET A 287 -32.64 -20.89 -0.94
N ILE A 288 -31.96 -20.39 -1.98
CA ILE A 288 -32.55 -20.25 -3.32
C ILE A 288 -32.85 -21.64 -3.93
N GLU A 289 -31.99 -22.63 -3.66
CA GLU A 289 -32.24 -24.02 -4.05
C GLU A 289 -33.46 -24.60 -3.30
N ASP A 290 -33.56 -24.35 -1.99
CA ASP A 290 -34.70 -24.79 -1.19
C ASP A 290 -36.02 -24.14 -1.66
N GLN A 291 -36.00 -22.86 -2.05
CA GLN A 291 -37.16 -22.19 -2.65
C GLN A 291 -37.65 -22.90 -3.92
N LYS A 292 -36.72 -23.39 -4.76
CA LYS A 292 -37.07 -24.18 -5.96
C LYS A 292 -37.64 -25.55 -5.60
N ARG A 293 -37.16 -26.16 -4.51
CA ARG A 293 -37.58 -27.49 -4.05
C ARG A 293 -38.98 -27.49 -3.44
N PHE A 294 -39.30 -26.54 -2.56
CA PHE A 294 -40.55 -26.52 -1.80
C PHE A 294 -41.68 -25.69 -2.43
N GLY A 295 -41.39 -24.99 -3.53
CA GLY A 295 -42.36 -24.13 -4.21
C GLY A 295 -42.52 -22.76 -3.54
N LYS A 296 -43.11 -21.82 -4.28
CA LYS A 296 -43.09 -20.40 -3.91
C LYS A 296 -43.98 -20.07 -2.72
N SER A 297 -45.25 -20.44 -2.76
CA SER A 297 -46.24 -20.02 -1.77
C SER A 297 -45.89 -20.46 -0.34
N GLY A 298 -45.58 -21.76 -0.12
CA GLY A 298 -45.21 -22.22 1.23
C GLY A 298 -43.89 -21.61 1.74
N PHE A 299 -42.94 -21.38 0.84
CA PHE A 299 -41.65 -20.77 1.18
C PHE A 299 -41.80 -19.29 1.53
N GLU A 300 -42.71 -18.57 0.86
CA GLU A 300 -43.00 -17.16 1.10
C GLU A 300 -43.41 -16.89 2.55
N ASP A 301 -44.28 -17.72 3.13
CA ASP A 301 -44.75 -17.52 4.50
C ASP A 301 -43.72 -17.93 5.56
N MET A 302 -42.97 -19.01 5.32
CA MET A 302 -42.17 -19.67 6.37
C MET A 302 -40.66 -19.38 6.31
N ALA A 303 -40.11 -19.14 5.12
CA ALA A 303 -38.66 -19.13 4.90
C ALA A 303 -38.15 -17.85 4.23
N LEU A 304 -39.01 -17.10 3.52
CA LEU A 304 -38.64 -15.84 2.89
C LEU A 304 -38.08 -14.80 3.88
N PRO A 305 -38.59 -14.63 5.12
CA PRO A 305 -38.01 -13.69 6.08
C PRO A 305 -36.52 -13.96 6.35
N ARG A 306 -36.13 -15.23 6.45
CA ARG A 306 -34.72 -15.63 6.62
C ARG A 306 -33.90 -15.34 5.36
N LEU A 307 -34.42 -15.64 4.17
CA LEU A 307 -33.72 -15.36 2.91
C LEU A 307 -33.49 -13.85 2.72
N ASN A 308 -34.49 -13.04 3.08
CA ASN A 308 -34.43 -11.59 3.07
C ASN A 308 -33.33 -11.07 4.01
N ARG A 309 -33.29 -11.57 5.26
CA ARG A 309 -32.24 -11.23 6.23
C ARG A 309 -30.85 -11.57 5.68
N ILE A 310 -30.62 -12.81 5.23
CA ILE A 310 -29.33 -13.24 4.68
C ILE A 310 -28.92 -12.41 3.46
N THR A 311 -29.88 -12.06 2.59
CA THR A 311 -29.61 -11.22 1.42
C THR A 311 -29.21 -9.81 1.82
N GLU A 312 -29.82 -9.27 2.87
CA GLU A 312 -29.43 -7.98 3.44
C GLU A 312 -28.03 -8.04 4.06
N ASP A 313 -27.75 -9.04 4.89
CA ASP A 313 -26.45 -9.25 5.55
C ASP A 313 -25.33 -9.44 4.53
N LEU A 314 -25.54 -10.28 3.51
CA LEU A 314 -24.62 -10.45 2.39
C LEU A 314 -24.33 -9.10 1.70
N ALA A 315 -25.37 -8.30 1.45
CA ALA A 315 -25.20 -7.00 0.82
C ALA A 315 -24.44 -6.00 1.71
N GLN A 316 -24.59 -6.07 3.03
CA GLN A 316 -23.83 -5.27 3.99
C GLN A 316 -22.35 -5.71 4.04
N GLU A 317 -22.07 -7.00 4.09
CA GLU A 317 -20.69 -7.53 4.13
C GLU A 317 -19.93 -7.22 2.82
N GLU A 318 -20.57 -7.37 1.66
CA GLU A 318 -19.99 -6.96 0.37
C GLU A 318 -19.68 -5.46 0.33
N LEU A 319 -20.53 -4.64 0.94
CA LEU A 319 -20.31 -3.21 1.05
C LEU A 319 -19.09 -2.90 1.92
N GLN A 320 -18.89 -3.62 3.03
CA GLN A 320 -17.67 -3.49 3.84
C GLN A 320 -16.42 -3.92 3.07
N LEU A 321 -16.49 -5.03 2.32
CA LEU A 321 -15.39 -5.46 1.46
C LEU A 321 -15.02 -4.39 0.41
N LEU A 322 -16.00 -3.76 -0.22
CA LEU A 322 -15.77 -2.65 -1.15
C LEU A 322 -15.16 -1.42 -0.47
N ARG A 323 -15.56 -1.12 0.77
CA ARG A 323 -14.96 -0.04 1.58
C ARG A 323 -13.51 -0.35 1.92
N MET A 324 -13.16 -1.59 2.23
CA MET A 324 -11.76 -1.99 2.47
C MET A 324 -10.93 -1.87 1.18
N LYS A 325 -11.45 -2.34 0.04
CA LYS A 325 -10.80 -2.14 -1.27
C LYS A 325 -10.57 -0.66 -1.60
N LYS A 326 -11.51 0.21 -1.26
CA LYS A 326 -11.34 1.67 -1.40
C LYS A 326 -10.20 2.18 -0.52
N LYS A 327 -10.15 1.80 0.76
CA LYS A 327 -9.06 2.19 1.67
C LYS A 327 -7.69 1.75 1.15
N ARG A 328 -7.59 0.60 0.47
CA ARG A 328 -6.35 0.16 -0.19
C ARG A 328 -5.89 1.11 -1.29
N VAL A 329 -6.80 1.49 -2.18
CA VAL A 329 -6.50 2.48 -3.23
C VAL A 329 -6.14 3.84 -2.63
N GLU A 330 -6.76 4.24 -1.51
CA GLU A 330 -6.40 5.46 -0.79
C GLU A 330 -4.96 5.41 -0.25
N GLN A 331 -4.55 4.28 0.34
CA GLN A 331 -3.18 4.08 0.80
C GLN A 331 -2.17 4.05 -0.34
N GLU A 332 -2.45 3.35 -1.43
CA GLU A 332 -1.59 3.37 -2.64
C GLU A 332 -1.37 4.80 -3.15
N LYS A 333 -2.44 5.59 -3.19
CA LYS A 333 -2.36 7.01 -3.57
C LYS A 333 -1.46 7.80 -2.62
N ASP A 334 -1.56 7.55 -1.31
CA ASP A 334 -0.75 8.24 -0.33
C ASP A 334 0.74 7.82 -0.41
N LYS A 335 1.04 6.54 -0.69
CA LYS A 335 2.40 6.07 -1.03
C LYS A 335 2.97 6.80 -2.25
N VAL A 336 2.18 6.99 -3.31
CA VAL A 336 2.63 7.76 -4.48
C VAL A 336 2.91 9.22 -4.12
N LYS A 337 2.11 9.85 -3.25
CA LYS A 337 2.39 11.22 -2.77
C LYS A 337 3.66 11.29 -1.95
N GLU A 338 3.91 10.32 -1.09
CA GLU A 338 5.14 10.22 -0.31
C GLU A 338 6.36 10.09 -1.22
N GLN A 339 6.28 9.21 -2.23
CA GLN A 339 7.33 9.07 -3.25
C GLN A 339 7.59 10.39 -4.00
N ILE A 340 6.53 11.13 -4.36
CA ILE A 340 6.68 12.45 -5.00
C ILE A 340 7.41 13.43 -4.07
N ALA A 341 7.11 13.40 -2.77
CA ALA A 341 7.73 14.29 -1.78
C ALA A 341 9.19 13.92 -1.49
N SER A 342 9.59 12.66 -1.66
CA SER A 342 10.94 12.17 -1.41
C SER A 342 11.84 12.13 -2.65
N LEU A 343 11.37 12.60 -3.81
CA LEU A 343 12.16 12.60 -5.05
C LEU A 343 13.34 13.59 -4.97
N GLU A 344 14.54 13.11 -5.27
CA GLU A 344 15.76 13.93 -5.38
C GLU A 344 15.92 14.54 -6.80
N GLU A 345 16.55 15.71 -6.88
CA GLU A 345 16.83 16.38 -8.15
C GLU A 345 17.98 15.67 -8.91
N GLY A 346 17.62 14.76 -9.82
CA GLY A 346 18.55 14.02 -10.68
C GLY A 346 18.26 14.15 -12.18
N PRO A 347 19.13 13.61 -13.06
CA PRO A 347 18.90 13.63 -14.51
C PRO A 347 17.64 12.85 -14.94
N THR A 348 17.22 11.85 -14.15
CA THR A 348 15.98 11.07 -14.36
C THR A 348 14.75 11.69 -13.69
N ALA A 349 14.91 12.68 -12.80
CA ALA A 349 13.81 13.21 -11.98
C ALA A 349 12.61 13.68 -12.81
N LYS A 350 12.84 14.26 -13.99
CA LYS A 350 11.74 14.65 -14.90
C LYS A 350 10.93 13.45 -15.41
N GLN A 351 11.58 12.33 -15.68
CA GLN A 351 10.92 11.10 -16.11
C GLN A 351 10.20 10.42 -14.94
N ASP A 352 10.83 10.41 -13.76
CA ASP A 352 10.26 9.87 -12.52
C ASP A 352 9.01 10.65 -12.08
N ILE A 353 9.06 11.99 -12.12
CA ILE A 353 7.88 12.85 -11.87
C ILE A 353 6.76 12.52 -12.87
N GLN A 354 7.06 12.38 -14.17
CA GLN A 354 6.05 12.02 -15.16
C GLN A 354 5.48 10.60 -14.97
N ARG A 355 6.25 9.67 -14.39
CA ARG A 355 5.77 8.34 -14.01
C ARG A 355 4.83 8.46 -12.80
N LEU A 356 5.27 9.10 -11.71
CA LEU A 356 4.47 9.26 -10.50
C LEU A 356 3.20 10.11 -10.73
N GLU A 357 3.24 11.12 -11.60
CA GLU A 357 2.05 11.87 -12.02
C GLU A 357 1.01 10.96 -12.69
N ARG A 358 1.45 9.99 -13.51
CA ARG A 358 0.55 9.02 -14.15
C ARG A 358 -0.03 8.05 -13.13
N GLU A 359 0.79 7.56 -12.20
CA GLU A 359 0.36 6.66 -11.13
C GLU A 359 -0.63 7.36 -10.20
N ALA A 360 -0.36 8.59 -9.77
CA ALA A 360 -1.28 9.40 -8.96
C ALA A 360 -2.63 9.62 -9.66
N PHE A 361 -2.60 9.89 -10.97
CA PHE A 361 -3.81 10.03 -11.78
C PHE A 361 -4.60 8.71 -11.87
N GLU A 362 -3.92 7.58 -12.07
CA GLU A 362 -4.59 6.28 -12.14
C GLU A 362 -5.16 5.86 -10.79
N CYS A 363 -4.44 6.12 -9.69
CA CYS A 363 -4.96 5.93 -8.34
C CYS A 363 -6.22 6.76 -8.10
N GLN A 364 -6.22 8.03 -8.51
CA GLN A 364 -7.41 8.89 -8.42
C GLN A 364 -8.58 8.37 -9.26
N LYS A 365 -8.30 7.79 -10.43
CA LYS A 365 -9.31 7.15 -11.29
C LYS A 365 -9.89 5.91 -10.60
N ASN A 366 -9.03 5.06 -10.05
CA ASN A 366 -9.43 3.86 -9.32
C ASN A 366 -10.23 4.18 -8.06
N LEU A 367 -9.89 5.28 -7.36
CA LEU A 367 -10.66 5.77 -6.21
C LEU A 367 -12.10 6.09 -6.61
N TYR A 368 -12.31 6.83 -7.71
CA TYR A 368 -13.65 7.12 -8.22
C TYR A 368 -14.40 5.87 -8.70
N LYS A 369 -13.71 4.88 -9.28
CA LYS A 369 -14.32 3.59 -9.63
C LYS A 369 -14.76 2.84 -8.38
N ALA A 370 -13.93 2.77 -7.35
CA ALA A 370 -14.26 2.13 -6.07
C ALA A 370 -15.46 2.82 -5.39
N GLU A 371 -15.49 4.15 -5.37
CA GLU A 371 -16.64 4.92 -4.88
C GLU A 371 -17.91 4.65 -5.68
N MET A 372 -17.81 4.49 -7.00
CA MET A 372 -18.95 4.11 -7.84
C MET A 372 -19.49 2.73 -7.46
N SER A 373 -18.61 1.73 -7.29
CA SER A 373 -18.99 0.38 -6.90
C SER A 373 -19.64 0.33 -5.51
N ILE A 374 -19.13 1.11 -4.55
CA ILE A 374 -19.75 1.28 -3.23
C ILE A 374 -21.18 1.83 -3.38
N LEU A 375 -21.35 2.92 -4.12
CA LEU A 375 -22.66 3.54 -4.34
C LEU A 375 -23.64 2.62 -5.08
N GLU A 376 -23.16 1.80 -6.01
CA GLU A 376 -23.97 0.80 -6.71
C GLU A 376 -24.47 -0.29 -5.77
N LYS A 377 -23.61 -0.75 -4.85
CA LYS A 377 -24.02 -1.74 -3.85
C LYS A 377 -24.95 -1.13 -2.79
N GLU A 378 -24.70 0.10 -2.36
CA GLU A 378 -25.61 0.84 -1.45
C GLU A 378 -26.99 1.03 -2.08
N GLU A 379 -27.06 1.37 -3.36
CA GLU A 379 -28.32 1.44 -4.10
C GLU A 379 -29.06 0.11 -4.12
N ALA A 380 -28.36 -0.99 -4.42
CA ALA A 380 -28.95 -2.33 -4.41
C ALA A 380 -29.51 -2.69 -3.03
N LEU A 381 -28.76 -2.40 -1.95
CA LEU A 381 -29.19 -2.63 -0.57
C LEU A 381 -30.46 -1.83 -0.23
N TYR A 382 -30.51 -0.54 -0.59
CA TYR A 382 -31.70 0.27 -0.33
C TYR A 382 -32.91 -0.17 -1.15
N ARG A 383 -32.71 -0.67 -2.38
CA ARG A 383 -33.80 -1.27 -3.17
C ARG A 383 -34.35 -2.53 -2.50
N ILE A 384 -33.46 -3.42 -2.05
CA ILE A 384 -33.85 -4.63 -1.30
C ILE A 384 -34.68 -4.24 -0.07
N ARG A 385 -34.20 -3.30 0.76
CA ARG A 385 -34.94 -2.78 1.93
C ARG A 385 -36.28 -2.16 1.58
N MET A 386 -36.35 -1.39 0.49
CA MET A 386 -37.60 -0.81 0.04
C MET A 386 -38.61 -1.87 -0.40
N ASP A 387 -38.16 -2.89 -1.13
CA ASP A 387 -39.05 -3.91 -1.64
C ASP A 387 -39.54 -4.85 -0.52
N MET A 388 -38.69 -5.13 0.48
CA MET A 388 -39.10 -5.81 1.72
C MET A 388 -40.15 -5.00 2.48
N ARG A 389 -39.90 -3.70 2.72
CA ARG A 389 -40.84 -2.83 3.44
C ARG A 389 -42.19 -2.67 2.71
N LYS A 390 -42.17 -2.60 1.38
CA LYS A 390 -43.42 -2.54 0.59
C LYS A 390 -44.21 -3.83 0.73
N LYS A 391 -43.54 -4.99 0.70
CA LYS A 391 -44.21 -6.28 0.91
C LYS A 391 -44.84 -6.36 2.30
N GLU A 392 -44.11 -5.99 3.35
CA GLU A 392 -44.68 -5.94 4.71
C GLU A 392 -45.95 -5.06 4.80
N LEU A 393 -45.95 -3.92 4.08
CA LEU A 393 -47.12 -3.04 4.04
C LEU A 393 -48.28 -3.66 3.26
N THR A 394 -48.01 -4.33 2.12
CA THR A 394 -49.07 -5.03 1.37
C THR A 394 -49.64 -6.19 2.15
N ASP A 395 -48.80 -6.98 2.83
CA ASP A 395 -49.23 -8.13 3.62
C ASP A 395 -50.10 -7.67 4.80
N ALA A 396 -49.74 -6.54 5.44
CA ALA A 396 -50.54 -5.92 6.50
C ALA A 396 -51.87 -5.32 5.99
N GLU A 397 -51.89 -4.75 4.78
CA GLU A 397 -53.13 -4.28 4.13
C GLU A 397 -54.05 -5.48 3.81
N GLU A 398 -53.49 -6.56 3.28
CA GLU A 398 -54.23 -7.80 2.98
C GLU A 398 -54.79 -8.47 4.24
N GLU A 399 -54.04 -8.49 5.35
CA GLU A 399 -54.49 -9.02 6.65
C GLU A 399 -55.65 -8.20 7.26
N VAL A 400 -55.64 -6.87 7.08
CA VAL A 400 -56.70 -5.98 7.61
C VAL A 400 -57.97 -6.02 6.77
N THR A 401 -57.90 -6.43 5.50
CA THR A 401 -59.04 -6.42 4.58
C THR A 401 -59.85 -7.72 4.66
N PHE A 402 -60.43 -8.02 5.82
CA PHE A 402 -61.46 -9.06 5.92
C PHE A 402 -62.78 -8.49 5.40
N PHE A 403 -63.18 -8.89 4.18
CA PHE A 403 -64.50 -8.56 3.66
C PHE A 403 -65.54 -9.34 4.47
N ASP A 404 -66.26 -8.64 5.35
CA ASP A 404 -67.52 -9.16 5.88
C ASP A 404 -68.47 -9.36 4.70
N ALA A 405 -68.95 -10.59 4.51
CA ALA A 405 -69.83 -10.90 3.40
C ALA A 405 -71.18 -10.25 3.68
N VAL A 406 -71.39 -9.03 3.16
CA VAL A 406 -72.67 -8.33 3.30
C VAL A 406 -73.74 -9.17 2.59
N GLU A 407 -74.62 -9.81 3.37
CA GLU A 407 -75.68 -10.69 2.88
C GLU A 407 -76.86 -9.91 2.26
N ASP A 408 -76.89 -8.57 2.34
CA ASP A 408 -77.99 -7.74 1.83
C ASP A 408 -77.58 -6.79 0.68
N ILE A 409 -78.24 -6.94 -0.47
CA ILE A 409 -78.00 -6.20 -1.73
C ILE A 409 -78.52 -4.73 -1.67
N GLU A 410 -79.28 -4.38 -0.63
CA GLU A 410 -79.94 -3.06 -0.51
C GLU A 410 -79.09 -1.97 0.19
N GLU A 411 -77.91 -2.30 0.74
CA GLU A 411 -77.03 -1.34 1.46
C GLU A 411 -75.89 -0.73 0.60
N ILE A 412 -75.83 -1.00 -0.71
CA ILE A 412 -74.86 -0.34 -1.61
C ILE A 412 -75.33 1.10 -1.88
N SER A 413 -75.10 1.99 -0.91
CA SER A 413 -75.16 3.43 -1.12
C SER A 413 -74.01 3.82 -2.05
N SER A 414 -74.34 4.47 -3.16
CA SER A 414 -73.43 4.77 -4.28
C SER A 414 -72.43 5.91 -4.03
N ASP A 415 -72.34 6.42 -2.81
CA ASP A 415 -71.56 7.61 -2.49
C ASP A 415 -70.62 7.34 -1.32
N GLU A 416 -69.40 6.87 -1.59
CA GLU A 416 -68.22 7.17 -0.77
C GLU A 416 -66.91 6.80 -1.53
N GLU A 417 -66.67 7.46 -2.67
CA GLU A 417 -65.31 7.62 -3.20
C GLU A 417 -64.59 8.71 -2.37
N VAL A 418 -64.28 8.41 -1.12
CA VAL A 418 -63.27 9.18 -0.37
C VAL A 418 -61.95 8.46 -0.57
N GLU A 419 -61.21 8.83 -1.61
CA GLU A 419 -59.80 8.43 -1.73
C GLU A 419 -59.05 8.85 -0.46
N PRO A 420 -58.54 7.91 0.34
CA PRO A 420 -57.74 8.27 1.50
C PRO A 420 -56.43 8.86 0.96
N LYS A 421 -56.14 10.11 1.32
CA LYS A 421 -54.82 10.71 1.11
C LYS A 421 -53.77 9.79 1.75
N ARG A 422 -53.13 8.95 0.95
CA ARG A 422 -52.04 8.06 1.38
C ARG A 422 -50.91 8.92 1.93
N ASN A 423 -50.85 9.05 3.25
CA ASN A 423 -49.64 9.47 3.94
C ASN A 423 -48.58 8.40 3.62
N GLU A 424 -47.61 8.74 2.76
CA GLU A 424 -46.54 7.80 2.41
C GLU A 424 -45.79 7.37 3.68
N ASP A 425 -45.50 6.07 3.80
CA ASP A 425 -44.74 5.50 4.93
C ASP A 425 -43.41 6.28 5.11
N PRO A 426 -43.15 6.87 6.30
CA PRO A 426 -41.96 7.69 6.53
C PRO A 426 -40.64 6.95 6.27
N HIS A 427 -40.63 5.63 6.48
CA HIS A 427 -39.45 4.80 6.24
C HIS A 427 -39.16 4.67 4.74
N LEU A 428 -40.17 4.39 3.92
CA LEU A 428 -40.06 4.39 2.45
C LEU A 428 -39.64 5.76 1.91
N ALA A 429 -40.16 6.87 2.46
CA ALA A 429 -39.76 8.22 2.06
C ALA A 429 -38.27 8.49 2.33
N SER A 430 -37.77 8.12 3.52
CA SER A 430 -36.34 8.22 3.88
C SER A 430 -35.45 7.36 2.97
N LEU A 431 -35.88 6.13 2.63
CA LEU A 431 -35.14 5.27 1.71
C LEU A 431 -35.06 5.87 0.30
N ARG A 432 -36.16 6.47 -0.20
CA ARG A 432 -36.19 7.20 -1.48
C ARG A 432 -35.26 8.41 -1.47
N GLU A 433 -35.19 9.15 -0.38
CA GLU A 433 -34.27 10.29 -0.24
C GLU A 433 -32.80 9.84 -0.31
N LYS A 434 -32.45 8.77 0.41
CA LYS A 434 -31.11 8.17 0.36
C LYS A 434 -30.74 7.73 -1.07
N LEU A 435 -31.67 7.10 -1.79
CA LEU A 435 -31.48 6.75 -3.21
C LEU A 435 -31.27 7.98 -4.10
N SER A 436 -32.06 9.05 -3.90
CA SER A 436 -31.89 10.32 -4.63
C SER A 436 -30.49 10.91 -4.43
N HIS A 437 -29.98 10.87 -3.19
CA HIS A 437 -28.62 11.30 -2.87
C HIS A 437 -27.55 10.44 -3.56
N ILE A 438 -27.74 9.12 -3.59
CA ILE A 438 -26.84 8.20 -4.31
C ILE A 438 -26.83 8.52 -5.80
N PHE A 439 -27.98 8.73 -6.44
CA PHE A 439 -28.04 9.06 -7.86
C PHE A 439 -27.32 10.38 -8.18
N LYS A 440 -27.49 11.41 -7.33
CA LYS A 440 -26.74 12.68 -7.43
C LYS A 440 -25.23 12.44 -7.32
N LYS A 441 -24.78 11.68 -6.32
CA LYS A 441 -23.36 11.33 -6.14
C LYS A 441 -22.79 10.53 -7.32
N ARG A 442 -23.49 9.51 -7.82
CA ARG A 442 -23.09 8.74 -9.00
C ARG A 442 -22.98 9.62 -10.25
N ALA A 443 -23.92 10.54 -10.45
CA ALA A 443 -23.84 11.52 -11.54
C ALA A 443 -22.62 12.44 -11.40
N GLN A 444 -22.34 12.95 -10.20
CA GLN A 444 -21.16 13.75 -9.92
C GLN A 444 -19.85 12.99 -10.21
N ILE A 445 -19.72 11.75 -9.74
CA ILE A 445 -18.52 10.94 -9.97
C ILE A 445 -18.36 10.63 -11.46
N ARG A 446 -19.44 10.28 -12.18
CA ARG A 446 -19.38 10.07 -13.65
C ARG A 446 -18.92 11.33 -14.38
N ASN A 447 -19.40 12.50 -13.98
CA ASN A 447 -18.98 13.78 -14.56
C ASN A 447 -17.51 14.07 -14.26
N LYS A 448 -17.05 13.83 -13.02
CA LYS A 448 -15.64 13.94 -12.64
C LYS A 448 -14.76 13.01 -13.47
N LEU A 449 -15.11 11.73 -13.57
CA LEU A 449 -14.37 10.74 -14.35
C LEU A 449 -14.25 11.15 -15.84
N LYS A 450 -15.36 11.54 -16.46
CA LYS A 450 -15.38 12.07 -17.83
C LYS A 450 -14.53 13.33 -17.98
N SER A 451 -14.57 14.24 -17.01
CA SER A 451 -13.75 15.46 -17.03
C SER A 451 -12.26 15.14 -16.96
N MET A 452 -11.86 14.18 -16.11
CA MET A 452 -10.47 13.74 -16.00
C MET A 452 -9.97 13.12 -17.31
N ASP A 453 -10.74 12.19 -17.89
CA ASP A 453 -10.37 11.57 -19.17
C ASP A 453 -10.24 12.62 -20.29
N ARG A 454 -11.17 13.58 -20.36
CA ARG A 454 -11.09 14.72 -21.30
C ARG A 454 -9.83 15.56 -21.08
N THR A 455 -9.49 15.91 -19.83
CA THR A 455 -8.28 16.70 -19.55
C THR A 455 -7.00 15.98 -19.97
N ARG A 456 -6.93 14.65 -19.78
CA ARG A 456 -5.78 13.82 -20.18
C ARG A 456 -5.66 13.76 -21.70
N VAL A 457 -6.74 13.47 -22.42
CA VAL A 457 -6.77 13.47 -23.89
C VAL A 457 -6.38 14.83 -24.45
N ASN A 458 -6.89 15.92 -23.87
CA ASN A 458 -6.52 17.28 -24.27
C ASN A 458 -5.04 17.60 -24.02
N LYS A 459 -4.47 17.14 -22.89
CA LYS A 459 -3.02 17.31 -22.59
C LYS A 459 -2.17 16.56 -23.62
N GLU A 460 -2.57 15.34 -23.99
CA GLU A 460 -1.86 14.53 -24.99
C GLU A 460 -1.95 15.13 -26.39
N GLN A 461 -3.15 15.55 -26.83
CA GLN A 461 -3.34 16.24 -28.11
C GLN A 461 -2.52 17.53 -28.20
N LYS A 462 -2.43 18.30 -27.10
CA LYS A 462 -1.58 19.50 -27.03
C LYS A 462 -0.10 19.16 -27.18
N LYS A 463 0.39 18.07 -26.59
CA LYS A 463 1.77 17.59 -26.76
C LYS A 463 2.05 17.21 -28.22
N ILE A 464 1.19 16.37 -28.81
CA ILE A 464 1.31 15.95 -30.21
C ILE A 464 1.31 17.16 -31.16
N ALA A 465 0.41 18.12 -30.93
CA ALA A 465 0.36 19.35 -31.72
C ALA A 465 1.59 20.24 -31.54
N ALA A 466 2.14 20.31 -30.32
CA ALA A 466 3.38 21.05 -30.05
C ALA A 466 4.59 20.39 -30.74
N ASP A 467 4.70 19.07 -30.68
CA ASP A 467 5.77 18.31 -31.34
C ASP A 467 5.67 18.41 -32.86
N ALA A 468 4.45 18.35 -33.42
CA ALA A 468 4.23 18.56 -34.85
C ALA A 468 4.65 19.97 -35.28
N LYS A 469 4.30 21.02 -34.51
CA LYS A 469 4.75 22.39 -34.75
C LYS A 469 6.27 22.53 -34.62
N PHE A 470 6.88 21.89 -33.62
CA PHE A 470 8.33 21.88 -33.45
C PHE A 470 9.04 21.24 -34.64
N LYS A 471 8.60 20.05 -35.07
CA LYS A 471 9.12 19.36 -36.26
C LYS A 471 8.93 20.19 -37.53
N GLN A 472 7.79 20.86 -37.69
CA GLN A 472 7.54 21.75 -38.82
C GLN A 472 8.50 22.95 -38.82
N HIS A 473 8.67 23.62 -37.68
CA HIS A 473 9.60 24.74 -37.54
C HIS A 473 11.05 24.31 -37.79
N HIS A 474 11.46 23.17 -37.22
CA HIS A 474 12.78 22.58 -37.44
C HIS A 474 13.01 22.23 -38.92
N ALA A 475 12.04 21.60 -39.59
CA ALA A 475 12.15 21.28 -41.02
C ALA A 475 12.27 22.54 -41.89
N VAL A 476 11.53 23.61 -41.56
CA VAL A 476 11.66 24.91 -42.25
C VAL A 476 13.03 25.52 -42.01
N GLN A 477 13.55 25.45 -40.78
CA GLN A 477 14.89 25.94 -40.44
C GLN A 477 15.97 25.18 -41.21
N MET A 478 15.94 23.85 -41.21
CA MET A 478 16.87 23.01 -41.97
C MET A 478 16.86 23.34 -43.47
N LYS A 479 15.67 23.56 -44.07
CA LYS A 479 15.56 23.98 -45.48
C LYS A 479 16.14 25.38 -45.73
N ARG A 480 16.02 26.30 -44.78
CA ARG A 480 16.62 27.64 -44.89
C ARG A 480 18.14 27.57 -44.81
N ASP A 481 18.67 26.75 -43.91
CA ASP A 481 20.10 26.61 -43.73
C ASP A 481 20.75 25.88 -44.92
N GLN A 482 20.09 24.86 -45.48
CA GLN A 482 20.50 24.23 -46.75
C GLN A 482 20.55 25.22 -47.92
N LYS A 483 19.53 26.08 -48.06
CA LYS A 483 19.52 27.12 -49.10
C LYS A 483 20.66 28.11 -48.94
N LYS A 484 20.96 28.53 -47.71
CA LYS A 484 22.11 29.40 -47.42
C LYS A 484 23.42 28.72 -47.80
N GLU A 485 23.60 27.44 -47.46
CA GLU A 485 24.79 26.67 -47.81
C GLU A 485 24.95 26.52 -49.33
N GLU A 486 23.85 26.29 -50.06
CA GLU A 486 23.86 26.28 -51.53
C GLU A 486 24.21 27.64 -52.14
N GLU A 487 23.69 28.73 -51.57
CA GLU A 487 24.03 30.10 -51.99
C GLU A 487 25.50 30.42 -51.72
N GLU A 488 26.03 30.01 -50.58
CA GLU A 488 27.46 30.13 -50.25
C GLU A 488 28.33 29.32 -51.21
N LYS A 489 27.96 28.08 -51.54
CA LYS A 489 28.67 27.28 -52.56
C LYS A 489 28.63 27.93 -53.94
N LYS A 490 27.48 28.50 -54.34
CA LYS A 490 27.36 29.26 -55.61
C LYS A 490 28.23 30.50 -55.60
N GLN A 491 28.27 31.25 -54.49
CA GLN A 491 29.14 32.41 -54.34
C GLN A 491 30.61 32.01 -54.41
N GLN A 492 31.01 30.96 -53.71
CA GLN A 492 32.36 30.39 -53.76
C GLN A 492 32.74 29.98 -55.19
N PHE A 493 31.85 29.30 -55.93
CA PHE A 493 32.07 28.95 -57.34
C PHE A 493 32.23 30.18 -58.24
N ILE A 494 31.36 31.19 -58.09
CA ILE A 494 31.46 32.45 -58.85
C ILE A 494 32.80 33.14 -58.55
N ASP A 495 33.22 33.16 -57.29
CA ASP A 495 34.47 33.79 -56.88
C ASP A 495 35.69 32.99 -57.36
N GLU A 496 35.62 31.66 -57.43
CA GLU A 496 36.62 30.82 -58.07
C GLU A 496 36.73 31.06 -59.57
N GLU A 497 35.59 31.12 -60.29
CA GLU A 497 35.58 31.46 -61.72
C GLU A 497 36.09 32.89 -61.96
N ARG A 498 35.74 33.86 -61.10
CA ARG A 498 36.33 35.21 -61.13
C ARG A 498 37.83 35.17 -60.90
N LYS A 499 38.33 34.39 -59.94
CA LYS A 499 39.77 34.22 -59.71
C LYS A 499 40.46 33.63 -60.93
N LYS A 500 39.89 32.59 -61.55
CA LYS A 500 40.41 31.99 -62.80
C LYS A 500 40.38 33.01 -63.95
N ALA A 501 39.32 33.80 -64.10
CA ALA A 501 39.22 34.85 -65.10
C ALA A 501 40.27 35.96 -64.87
N ILE A 502 40.47 36.38 -63.62
CA ILE A 502 41.54 37.33 -63.24
C ILE A 502 42.91 36.72 -63.56
N GLN A 503 43.14 35.44 -63.28
CA GLN A 503 44.40 34.75 -63.62
C GLN A 503 44.61 34.67 -65.14
N ARG A 504 43.56 34.36 -65.92
CA ARG A 504 43.60 34.40 -67.40
C ARG A 504 43.93 35.80 -67.88
N LEU A 505 43.27 36.85 -67.35
CA LEU A 505 43.58 38.25 -67.67
C LEU A 505 45.01 38.65 -67.30
N LYS A 506 45.51 38.22 -66.13
CA LYS A 506 46.91 38.42 -65.73
C LYS A 506 47.87 37.73 -66.70
N SER A 507 47.59 36.48 -67.09
CA SER A 507 48.39 35.73 -68.06
C SER A 507 48.34 36.33 -69.47
N TYR A 508 47.19 36.88 -69.88
CA TYR A 508 47.01 37.58 -71.15
C TYR A 508 47.81 38.88 -71.17
N LYS A 509 47.76 39.66 -70.08
CA LYS A 509 48.58 40.86 -69.90
C LYS A 509 50.09 40.54 -69.92
N MET A 510 50.50 39.37 -69.41
CA MET A 510 51.89 38.91 -69.49
C MET A 510 52.29 38.46 -70.91
N LYS A 511 51.39 37.83 -71.69
CA LYS A 511 51.65 37.36 -73.06
C LYS A 511 51.60 38.45 -74.12
N TYR A 512 50.82 39.50 -73.89
CA TYR A 512 50.75 40.69 -74.74
C TYR A 512 50.98 41.93 -73.88
N PRO A 513 52.25 42.34 -73.66
CA PRO A 513 52.57 43.58 -72.98
C PRO A 513 52.03 44.73 -73.83
N THR A 514 51.01 45.42 -73.34
CA THR A 514 50.50 46.64 -73.96
C THR A 514 51.49 47.78 -73.66
N PRO A 515 51.82 48.64 -74.64
CA PRO A 515 52.67 49.82 -74.40
C PRO A 515 52.09 50.69 -73.28
N ASP A 516 52.95 51.21 -72.40
CA ASP A 516 52.64 51.94 -71.14
C ASP A 516 51.86 53.28 -71.30
N THR A 517 51.12 53.46 -72.39
CA THR A 517 50.44 54.71 -72.73
C THR A 517 48.95 54.53 -73.02
N ILE A 518 48.20 53.83 -72.16
CA ILE A 518 46.77 54.12 -71.91
C ILE A 518 46.46 53.88 -70.43
N LYS A 519 46.22 54.95 -69.68
CA LYS A 519 45.70 54.91 -68.31
C LYS A 519 44.25 54.41 -68.36
N PRO A 520 43.87 53.32 -67.67
CA PRO A 520 42.47 52.96 -67.55
C PRO A 520 41.73 54.04 -66.75
N PRO A 521 40.50 54.42 -67.16
CA PRO A 521 39.74 55.46 -66.49
C PRO A 521 39.42 55.06 -65.04
N ARG A 522 39.65 56.00 -64.13
CA ARG A 522 39.42 55.90 -62.69
C ARG A 522 37.96 55.50 -62.43
N TYR A 523 37.75 54.28 -61.92
CA TYR A 523 36.42 53.83 -61.49
C TYR A 523 35.92 54.75 -60.36
N GLN A 524 34.82 55.46 -60.60
CA GLN A 524 34.08 56.23 -59.59
C GLN A 524 32.88 55.39 -59.12
N PRO A 525 32.71 55.15 -57.81
CA PRO A 525 31.50 54.53 -57.27
C PRO A 525 30.27 55.41 -57.58
N PRO A 526 29.11 54.83 -57.94
CA PRO A 526 27.90 55.62 -58.17
C PRO A 526 27.46 56.36 -56.91
N THR A 527 27.58 57.68 -56.96
CA THR A 527 26.96 58.61 -56.02
C THR A 527 25.47 58.72 -56.38
N ARG A 528 24.57 58.36 -55.46
CA ARG A 528 23.13 58.57 -55.67
C ARG A 528 22.78 60.01 -55.27
N ARG A 529 22.73 60.89 -56.28
CA ARG A 529 22.38 62.31 -56.23
C ARG A 529 20.96 62.57 -55.70
N LYS A 530 20.85 63.65 -54.92
CA LYS A 530 19.63 64.46 -54.68
C LYS A 530 19.59 65.63 -55.68
N GLY A 531 18.37 66.08 -56.03
CA GLY A 531 18.04 67.36 -56.65
C GLY A 531 17.09 67.16 -57.85
N SER A 532 15.83 67.60 -57.94
CA SER A 532 15.06 68.82 -57.57
C SER A 532 14.86 69.78 -58.76
N GLN A 533 13.57 69.95 -59.13
CA GLN A 533 12.92 71.05 -59.90
C GLN A 533 13.28 71.13 -61.40
N SER A 534 12.43 71.48 -62.37
CA SER A 534 11.02 71.92 -62.54
C SER A 534 10.78 71.92 -64.07
N SER A 535 9.63 71.52 -64.64
CA SER A 535 8.61 72.46 -65.17
C SER A 535 7.44 71.72 -65.87
N ASN A 536 6.26 72.32 -65.77
CA ASN A 536 4.93 72.05 -66.38
C ASN A 536 4.95 71.63 -67.88
N VAL A 537 3.96 70.90 -68.42
CA VAL A 537 2.62 71.37 -68.90
C VAL A 537 1.55 70.25 -68.84
N GLU A 538 0.29 70.65 -68.51
CA GLU A 538 -1.08 70.07 -68.77
C GLU A 538 -1.22 68.68 -69.45
N ALA A 539 -2.14 67.77 -69.07
CA ALA A 539 -3.57 67.94 -68.76
C ALA A 539 -4.16 66.80 -67.88
N THR A 540 -5.30 67.09 -67.24
CA THR A 540 -6.21 66.30 -66.36
C THR A 540 -7.04 65.19 -67.07
N PRO A 541 -7.96 64.43 -66.41
CA PRO A 541 -7.93 63.52 -65.23
C PRO A 541 -8.60 62.13 -65.63
N PRO A 542 -9.21 61.25 -64.77
CA PRO A 542 -9.45 61.15 -63.30
C PRO A 542 -8.98 59.78 -62.69
N ARG A 543 -9.21 59.30 -61.45
CA ARG A 543 -10.14 59.57 -60.33
C ARG A 543 -9.64 58.85 -59.03
N SER A 544 -9.96 59.44 -57.87
CA SER A 544 -10.30 58.87 -56.53
C SER A 544 -9.28 58.24 -55.53
N ARG A 545 -9.28 58.88 -54.33
CA ARG A 545 -9.32 58.37 -52.93
C ARG A 545 -7.99 57.94 -52.25
N SER A 546 -7.39 58.81 -51.41
CA SER A 546 -7.55 58.97 -49.92
C SER A 546 -7.11 57.73 -49.11
N SER A 547 -6.25 57.74 -48.08
CA SER A 547 -5.80 58.79 -47.14
C SER A 547 -4.67 58.29 -46.20
N SER A 548 -3.73 59.20 -45.87
CA SER A 548 -3.06 59.48 -44.57
C SER A 548 -2.30 58.37 -43.82
N GLN A 549 -0.95 58.36 -43.72
CA GLN A 549 0.04 59.26 -43.07
C GLN A 549 0.30 59.09 -41.56
N LYS A 550 1.57 58.70 -41.31
CA LYS A 550 2.51 58.93 -40.20
C LYS A 550 2.34 60.27 -39.44
N THR A 551 2.93 60.38 -38.23
CA THR A 551 4.25 61.03 -38.01
C THR A 551 4.69 61.16 -36.53
N ARG A 552 6.02 61.18 -36.34
CA ARG A 552 6.81 61.57 -35.16
C ARG A 552 7.20 63.07 -35.28
N LYS A 553 7.34 63.81 -34.15
CA LYS A 553 8.58 64.51 -33.65
C LYS A 553 8.33 65.78 -32.78
N ARG A 554 8.86 65.74 -31.53
CA ARG A 554 9.76 66.69 -30.80
C ARG A 554 9.35 68.18 -30.49
N PRO A 555 10.02 68.92 -29.55
CA PRO A 555 9.38 69.56 -28.37
C PRO A 555 9.67 71.08 -28.13
N VAL A 556 9.23 71.58 -26.94
CA VAL A 556 9.54 72.84 -26.17
C VAL A 556 8.74 74.10 -26.63
N ALA A 557 8.03 74.93 -25.85
CA ALA A 557 8.09 75.34 -24.43
C ALA A 557 6.71 75.84 -23.85
N HIS A 558 6.64 75.86 -22.51
CA HIS A 558 5.85 76.69 -21.57
C HIS A 558 4.31 76.64 -21.40
N ALA A 559 3.96 76.30 -20.15
CA ALA A 559 2.90 76.79 -19.26
C ALA A 559 1.43 76.41 -19.55
N GLY A 560 0.91 75.50 -18.72
CA GLY A 560 -0.53 75.22 -18.60
C GLY A 560 -0.78 74.02 -17.69
N LYS A 561 -1.60 74.24 -16.66
CA LYS A 561 -1.99 73.39 -15.52
C LYS A 561 -2.41 71.94 -15.82
N GLU A 562 -2.29 71.15 -14.75
CA GLU A 562 -3.14 70.02 -14.32
C GLU A 562 -2.90 68.58 -14.83
N SER A 563 -2.71 67.72 -13.82
CA SER A 563 -3.21 66.33 -13.69
C SER A 563 -2.40 65.13 -14.20
N GLN A 564 -1.92 64.38 -13.18
CA GLN A 564 -1.87 62.92 -13.01
C GLN A 564 -0.73 62.03 -13.60
N LYS A 565 -0.04 61.41 -12.62
CA LYS A 565 0.53 60.04 -12.53
C LYS A 565 1.74 59.62 -13.39
N LYS A 566 2.88 59.42 -12.70
CA LYS A 566 3.82 58.30 -12.92
C LYS A 566 4.30 57.72 -11.59
N GLU A 567 4.51 56.41 -11.61
CA GLU A 567 5.09 55.56 -10.57
C GLU A 567 6.54 55.94 -10.22
N ARG A 568 6.91 55.89 -8.93
CA ARG A 568 7.87 54.93 -8.35
C ARG A 568 8.06 55.18 -6.84
N ILE A 569 7.73 54.15 -6.04
CA ILE A 569 8.45 53.56 -4.88
C ILE A 569 9.32 54.55 -4.06
N PRO A 570 9.13 54.72 -2.73
CA PRO A 570 9.55 53.67 -1.78
C PRO A 570 8.80 53.57 -0.44
N ALA A 571 9.24 52.57 0.31
CA ALA A 571 8.75 52.04 1.57
C ALA A 571 8.62 53.04 2.74
N ARG A 572 7.77 52.61 3.69
CA ARG A 572 7.95 52.59 5.16
C ARG A 572 6.91 53.41 5.95
N VAL A 573 6.44 52.75 7.01
CA VAL A 573 5.78 53.24 8.24
C VAL A 573 4.24 53.28 8.23
N SER A 574 3.71 52.51 9.20
CA SER A 574 2.33 52.33 9.66
C SER A 574 1.58 53.64 9.97
N PRO A 575 0.24 53.62 10.05
CA PRO A 575 -0.39 53.41 11.36
C PRO A 575 -1.71 52.61 11.37
N GLN A 576 -1.81 51.79 12.42
CA GLN A 576 -2.95 51.55 13.31
C GLN A 576 -4.42 51.73 12.84
N LEU A 577 -5.14 50.64 13.07
CA LEU A 577 -6.44 50.51 13.75
C LEU A 577 -7.68 51.15 13.11
N LYS A 578 -8.56 50.29 12.58
CA LYS A 578 -9.96 50.15 13.04
C LYS A 578 -10.59 48.86 12.50
N THR A 579 -10.61 47.87 13.39
CA THR A 579 -11.68 46.90 13.68
C THR A 579 -12.80 46.70 12.65
N SER A 580 -12.84 45.51 12.06
CA SER A 580 -14.05 44.67 12.03
C SER A 580 -13.70 43.21 11.74
N SER A 581 -14.12 42.38 12.68
CA SER A 581 -14.00 40.93 12.79
C SER A 581 -14.59 40.17 11.61
N VAL A 582 -13.80 39.29 10.99
CA VAL A 582 -14.18 37.90 10.60
C VAL A 582 -12.89 37.06 10.60
N GLN A 583 -12.74 36.16 11.57
CA GLN A 583 -11.70 35.12 11.56
C GLN A 583 -12.21 33.92 10.74
N GLU A 584 -11.52 33.59 9.65
CA GLU A 584 -11.52 32.26 9.05
C GLU A 584 -10.67 31.32 9.93
N PRO A 585 -11.13 30.09 10.25
CA PRO A 585 -10.31 29.14 11.00
C PRO A 585 -9.27 28.48 10.08
N SER A 586 -8.05 28.38 10.59
CA SER A 586 -6.96 27.60 10.04
C SER A 586 -7.28 26.09 10.05
N PRO A 587 -6.74 25.29 9.11
CA PRO A 587 -6.98 23.85 9.09
C PRO A 587 -6.14 23.18 10.19
N SER A 588 -6.77 22.86 11.31
CA SER A 588 -6.30 21.85 12.26
C SER A 588 -6.37 20.48 11.56
N LEU A 589 -5.21 19.89 11.28
CA LEU A 589 -5.09 18.49 10.88
C LEU A 589 -5.37 17.61 12.11
N THR A 590 -6.64 17.29 12.31
CA THR A 590 -7.08 16.25 13.23
C THR A 590 -6.56 14.90 12.79
N SER A 591 -6.05 14.13 13.75
CA SER A 591 -5.77 12.69 13.65
C SER A 591 -6.95 11.94 13.03
N PRO A 592 -6.72 10.95 12.14
CA PRO A 592 -7.80 10.12 11.64
C PRO A 592 -8.38 9.31 12.81
N VAL A 593 -9.68 9.47 13.05
CA VAL A 593 -10.46 8.69 14.02
C VAL A 593 -10.34 7.20 13.65
N PRO A 594 -10.09 6.29 14.61
CA PRO A 594 -10.05 4.86 14.32
C PRO A 594 -11.38 4.38 13.72
N PRO A 595 -11.37 3.41 12.79
CA PRO A 595 -12.61 2.82 12.31
C PRO A 595 -13.37 2.18 13.48
N PRO A 596 -14.71 2.30 13.52
CA PRO A 596 -15.50 1.66 14.57
C PRO A 596 -15.31 0.14 14.53
N ALA A 597 -15.27 -0.47 15.70
CA ALA A 597 -15.29 -1.92 15.86
C ALA A 597 -16.50 -2.52 15.09
N PRO A 598 -16.38 -3.74 14.53
CA PRO A 598 -17.51 -4.42 13.93
C PRO A 598 -18.65 -4.51 14.96
N PRO A 599 -19.91 -4.31 14.54
CA PRO A 599 -21.04 -4.38 15.46
C PRO A 599 -21.09 -5.75 16.13
N PRO A 600 -21.50 -5.83 17.42
CA PRO A 600 -21.74 -7.11 18.06
C PRO A 600 -22.79 -7.89 17.25
N PRO A 601 -22.63 -9.22 17.12
CA PRO A 601 -23.64 -10.04 16.46
C PRO A 601 -24.99 -9.91 17.19
N PRO A 602 -26.12 -9.95 16.46
CA PRO A 602 -27.47 -9.88 17.03
C PRO A 602 -27.78 -11.02 18.00
#